data_AF-A0A6I0E1T3-F1
#
_entry.id   AF-A0A6I0E1T3-F1
#
_cell.length_a   1.000
_cell.length_b   1.000
_cell.length_c   1.000
_cell.angle_alpha   90.00
_cell.angle_beta   90.00
_cell.angle_gamma   90.00
#
_symmetry.space_group_name_H-M   'P 1'
#
loop_
_entity.id
_entity.type
_entity.pdbx_description
1 polymer ?
#
loop_
_entity_poly.entity_id
_entity_poly.type
_entity_poly.pdbx_seq_one_letter_code
_entity_poly.pdbx_strand_id
1 'polypeptide(L)'
;MNRLKNIGLGLLIVAGLAVSSCSKDFLDEELTTQYSTEYFETPEGLEALALSLYGNIRWHFGYEWAYGITLYGTDEFTNANDLTNEMWNTYDNRFSPIHATPALGAANKNATAPAALWDQLYYGISSCNIVIANAEKISDEKVRKRCLAHAYFLRGYNYYRLTAQYGGVV
;
A
#
# COMPACT_ATOMS: atom_id res chain seq x y z
N MET A 1 18.05 49.68 -51.33
CA MET A 1 18.67 49.63 -49.98
C MET A 1 17.67 49.47 -48.83
N ASN A 2 16.51 50.14 -48.83
CA ASN A 2 15.58 50.06 -47.68
C ASN A 2 14.93 48.69 -47.47
N ARG A 3 14.66 47.91 -48.53
CA ARG A 3 14.07 46.55 -48.39
C ARG A 3 15.02 45.56 -47.71
N LEU A 4 16.32 45.64 -47.98
CA LEU A 4 17.33 44.77 -47.34
C LEU A 4 17.53 45.11 -45.86
N LYS A 5 17.47 46.40 -45.48
CA LYS A 5 17.44 46.83 -44.06
C LYS A 5 16.20 46.31 -43.33
N ASN A 6 15.03 46.34 -43.98
CA ASN A 6 13.79 45.84 -43.38
C ASN A 6 13.78 44.32 -43.21
N ILE A 7 14.40 43.57 -44.13
CA ILE A 7 14.58 42.12 -44.02
C ILE A 7 15.57 41.76 -42.91
N GLY A 8 16.70 42.48 -42.82
CA GLY A 8 17.68 42.29 -41.74
C GLY A 8 17.11 42.59 -40.35
N LEU A 9 16.29 43.63 -40.23
CA LEU A 9 15.58 43.96 -38.98
C LEU A 9 14.56 42.87 -38.61
N GLY A 10 13.85 42.31 -39.60
CA GLY A 10 12.93 41.19 -39.38
C GLY A 10 13.63 39.92 -38.89
N LEU A 11 14.78 39.57 -39.46
CA LEU A 11 15.58 38.42 -39.03
C LEU A 11 16.13 38.57 -37.60
N LEU A 12 16.53 39.80 -37.21
CA LEU A 12 16.97 40.11 -35.85
C LEU A 12 15.85 39.97 -34.82
N ILE A 13 14.62 40.36 -35.17
CA ILE A 13 13.45 40.21 -34.30
C ILE A 13 13.10 38.72 -34.11
N VAL A 14 13.14 37.91 -35.18
CA VAL A 14 12.87 36.47 -35.10
C VAL A 14 13.95 35.75 -34.30
N ALA A 15 15.23 36.13 -34.45
CA ALA A 15 16.32 35.57 -33.65
C ALA A 15 16.21 35.97 -32.16
N GLY A 16 15.73 37.17 -31.85
CA GLY A 16 15.50 37.63 -30.48
C GLY A 16 14.35 36.91 -29.77
N LEU A 17 13.36 36.39 -30.51
CA LEU A 17 12.28 35.56 -29.96
C LEU A 17 12.71 34.10 -29.74
N ALA A 18 13.77 33.64 -30.40
CA ALA A 18 14.28 32.27 -30.24
C ALA A 18 15.08 32.05 -28.94
N VAL A 19 15.44 33.12 -28.22
CA VAL A 19 16.14 33.05 -26.92
C VAL A 19 15.22 33.16 -25.70
N SER A 20 13.90 33.36 -25.88
CA SER A 20 12.94 33.28 -24.77
C SER A 20 12.58 31.82 -24.49
N SER A 21 13.38 31.14 -23.69
CA SER A 21 12.97 29.88 -23.05
C SER A 21 11.94 30.18 -21.96
N CYS A 22 11.00 29.26 -21.72
CA CYS A 22 10.21 29.28 -20.50
C CYS A 22 11.14 29.23 -19.28
N SER A 23 10.75 29.90 -18.18
CA SER A 23 11.44 29.74 -16.89
C SER A 23 11.39 28.27 -16.48
N LYS A 24 12.41 27.80 -15.75
CA LYS A 24 12.42 26.42 -15.24
C LYS A 24 11.18 26.12 -14.41
N ASP A 25 10.73 27.13 -13.66
CA ASP A 25 9.57 27.11 -12.79
C ASP A 25 8.23 26.87 -13.52
N PHE A 26 8.20 26.94 -14.86
CA PHE A 26 7.00 26.59 -15.63
C PHE A 26 6.62 25.10 -15.49
N LEU A 27 7.61 24.24 -15.22
CA LEU A 27 7.39 22.80 -15.01
C LEU A 27 7.18 22.42 -13.54
N ASP A 28 7.26 23.39 -12.63
CA ASP A 28 7.06 23.15 -11.21
C ASP A 28 5.55 23.16 -10.91
N GLU A 29 4.96 21.97 -10.85
CA GLU A 29 3.55 21.78 -10.51
C GLU A 29 3.38 21.50 -9.01
N GLU A 30 2.54 22.29 -8.33
CA GLU A 30 2.14 22.02 -6.95
C GLU A 30 0.92 21.09 -6.89
N LEU A 31 1.12 19.91 -6.31
CA LEU A 31 0.06 18.92 -6.11
C LEU A 31 -0.80 19.25 -4.88
N THR A 32 -1.90 19.97 -5.09
CA THR A 32 -2.76 20.46 -3.99
C THR A 32 -3.93 19.52 -3.64
N THR A 33 -4.15 18.46 -4.42
CA THR A 33 -5.33 17.58 -4.30
C THR A 33 -5.07 16.27 -3.57
N GLN A 34 -3.81 15.93 -3.29
CA GLN A 34 -3.42 14.72 -2.58
C GLN A 34 -2.11 14.92 -1.83
N TYR A 35 -1.90 14.12 -0.78
CA TYR A 35 -0.64 14.09 -0.06
C TYR A 35 0.44 13.40 -0.88
N SER A 36 1.61 14.03 -1.00
CA SER A 36 2.83 13.36 -1.47
C SER A 36 3.44 12.51 -0.35
N THR A 37 4.40 11.64 -0.69
CA THR A 37 5.16 10.89 0.31
C THR A 37 5.99 11.79 1.23
N GLU A 38 6.26 13.04 0.83
CA GLU A 38 6.97 14.03 1.66
C GLU A 38 6.16 14.39 2.91
N TYR A 39 4.83 14.23 2.88
CA TYR A 39 4.00 14.41 4.07
C TYR A 39 4.47 13.53 5.24
N PHE A 40 4.94 12.31 4.97
CA PHE A 40 5.45 11.40 6.00
C PHE A 40 6.80 11.82 6.60
N GLU A 41 7.42 12.88 6.06
CA GLU A 41 8.62 13.49 6.62
C GLU A 41 8.29 14.59 7.66
N THR A 42 7.00 14.93 7.82
CA THR A 42 6.51 15.86 8.85
C THR A 42 6.08 15.10 10.11
N PRO A 43 6.15 15.72 11.32
CA PRO A 43 5.67 15.09 12.54
C PRO A 43 4.21 14.65 12.43
N GLU A 44 3.34 15.50 11.90
CA GLU A 44 1.90 15.24 11.76
C GLU A 44 1.65 14.09 10.79
N GLY A 45 2.36 14.05 9.66
CA GLY A 45 2.19 12.99 8.67
C GLY A 45 2.73 11.64 9.14
N LEU A 46 3.84 11.63 9.89
CA LEU A 46 4.35 10.39 10.47
C LEU A 46 3.38 9.83 11.53
N GLU A 47 2.75 10.69 12.33
CA GLU A 47 1.72 10.29 13.30
C GLU A 47 0.45 9.76 12.61
N ALA A 48 -0.01 10.44 11.57
CA ALA A 48 -1.15 10.00 10.77
C ALA A 48 -0.87 8.62 10.14
N LEU A 49 0.35 8.40 9.63
CA LEU A 49 0.77 7.09 9.12
C LEU A 49 0.83 6.05 10.24
N ALA A 50 1.40 6.36 11.41
CA ALA A 50 1.43 5.44 12.54
C ALA A 50 0.04 5.03 13.03
N LEU A 51 -0.94 5.95 12.97
CA LEU A 51 -2.35 5.66 13.26
C LEU A 51 -2.98 4.77 12.18
N SER A 52 -2.67 4.98 10.90
CA SER A 52 -3.24 4.19 9.80
C SER A 52 -2.79 2.72 9.83
N LEU A 53 -1.65 2.40 10.45
CA LEU A 53 -1.17 1.03 10.63
C LEU A 53 -2.20 0.12 11.32
N TYR A 54 -3.05 0.65 12.21
CA TYR A 54 -4.11 -0.12 12.88
C TYR A 54 -5.23 -0.55 11.93
N GLY A 55 -5.36 0.08 10.76
CA GLY A 55 -6.30 -0.34 9.72
C GLY A 55 -6.03 -1.78 9.24
N ASN A 56 -4.77 -2.20 9.24
CA ASN A 56 -4.38 -3.56 8.88
C ASN A 56 -4.94 -4.61 9.87
N ILE A 57 -4.95 -4.31 11.18
CA ILE A 57 -5.56 -5.19 12.19
C ILE A 57 -7.06 -5.31 11.96
N ARG A 58 -7.74 -4.20 11.63
CA ARG A 58 -9.18 -4.21 11.34
C ARG A 58 -9.51 -5.11 10.17
N TRP A 59 -8.67 -5.14 9.13
CA TRP A 59 -8.84 -6.05 8.01
C TRP A 59 -8.67 -7.52 8.44
N HIS A 60 -7.62 -7.81 9.22
CA HIS A 60 -7.31 -9.17 9.68
C HIS A 60 -8.44 -9.82 10.49
N PHE A 61 -9.13 -9.04 11.32
CA PHE A 61 -10.23 -9.52 12.17
C PHE A 61 -11.62 -9.09 11.68
N GLY A 62 -11.72 -8.63 10.43
CA GLY A 62 -12.96 -8.18 9.81
C GLY A 62 -13.63 -9.27 8.98
N TYR A 63 -14.97 -9.18 8.88
CA TYR A 63 -15.78 -9.96 7.95
C TYR A 63 -15.61 -11.48 8.09
N GLU A 64 -16.05 -12.23 7.07
CA GLU A 64 -15.90 -13.69 7.02
C GLU A 64 -14.43 -14.12 6.94
N TRP A 65 -13.54 -13.26 6.39
CA TRP A 65 -12.11 -13.52 6.24
C TRP A 65 -11.44 -13.94 7.54
N ALA A 66 -11.79 -13.29 8.65
CA ALA A 66 -11.26 -13.62 9.97
C ALA A 66 -11.56 -15.07 10.36
N TYR A 67 -12.80 -15.53 10.14
CA TYR A 67 -13.19 -16.91 10.42
C TYR A 67 -12.49 -17.89 9.49
N GLY A 68 -12.43 -17.57 8.18
CA GLY A 68 -11.72 -18.38 7.18
C GLY A 68 -10.26 -18.62 7.53
N ILE A 69 -9.55 -17.59 7.97
CA ILE A 69 -8.11 -17.65 8.25
C ILE A 69 -7.80 -18.21 9.65
N THR A 70 -8.68 -17.99 10.64
CA THR A 70 -8.33 -18.24 12.05
C THR A 70 -9.13 -19.34 12.74
N LEU A 71 -10.24 -19.79 12.15
CA LEU A 71 -11.17 -20.70 12.80
C LEU A 71 -11.58 -21.88 11.89
N TYR A 72 -11.79 -21.65 10.60
CA TYR A 72 -12.09 -22.74 9.67
C TYR A 72 -10.87 -23.65 9.47
N GLY A 73 -11.12 -24.93 9.21
CA GLY A 73 -10.11 -25.99 9.19
C GLY A 73 -9.82 -26.60 10.57
N THR A 74 -10.41 -26.07 11.63
CA THR A 74 -10.36 -26.67 12.97
C THR A 74 -11.60 -27.54 13.25
N ASP A 75 -11.65 -28.17 14.42
CA ASP A 75 -12.80 -28.94 14.90
C ASP A 75 -13.90 -28.05 15.54
N GLU A 76 -13.72 -26.73 15.58
CA GLU A 76 -14.71 -25.79 16.14
C GLU A 76 -15.85 -25.44 15.16
N PHE A 77 -15.60 -25.50 13.85
CA PHE A 77 -16.55 -25.10 12.81
C PHE A 77 -16.72 -26.19 11.75
N THR A 78 -17.93 -26.29 11.19
CA THR A 78 -18.23 -27.20 10.07
C THR A 78 -19.10 -26.53 9.02
N ASN A 79 -19.40 -27.27 7.96
CA ASN A 79 -19.91 -26.77 6.71
C ASN A 79 -21.45 -26.78 6.74
N ALA A 80 -22.06 -25.67 6.33
CA ALA A 80 -23.51 -25.53 6.12
C ALA A 80 -23.80 -25.23 4.64
N ASN A 81 -24.89 -24.52 4.34
CA ASN A 81 -25.42 -24.42 2.97
C ASN A 81 -24.65 -23.52 2.00
N ASP A 82 -23.85 -22.55 2.47
CA ASP A 82 -23.25 -21.52 1.59
C ASP A 82 -22.04 -22.03 0.78
N LEU A 83 -21.35 -23.06 1.28
CA LEU A 83 -20.18 -23.73 0.66
C LEU A 83 -19.01 -22.82 0.21
N THR A 84 -19.10 -21.49 0.39
CA THR A 84 -18.10 -20.50 -0.05
C THR A 84 -16.70 -20.80 0.48
N ASN A 85 -16.59 -21.15 1.77
CA ASN A 85 -15.33 -21.45 2.44
C ASN A 85 -15.18 -22.94 2.79
N GLU A 86 -15.95 -23.82 2.13
CA GLU A 86 -15.97 -25.27 2.38
C GLU A 86 -14.59 -25.92 2.33
N MET A 87 -13.74 -25.41 1.43
CA MET A 87 -12.37 -25.87 1.19
C MET A 87 -11.47 -25.76 2.42
N TRP A 88 -11.71 -24.81 3.33
CA TRP A 88 -10.93 -24.65 4.54
C TRP A 88 -11.11 -25.83 5.49
N ASN A 89 -12.29 -26.47 5.49
CA ASN A 89 -12.59 -27.64 6.33
C ASN A 89 -12.31 -28.97 5.61
N THR A 90 -12.51 -29.02 4.29
CA THR A 90 -12.38 -30.26 3.51
C THR A 90 -10.97 -30.53 2.99
N TYR A 91 -10.11 -29.50 2.94
CA TYR A 91 -8.73 -29.59 2.44
C TYR A 91 -8.61 -30.22 1.05
N ASP A 92 -9.61 -30.00 0.20
CA ASP A 92 -9.60 -30.52 -1.16
C ASP A 92 -8.78 -29.64 -2.12
N ASN A 93 -8.78 -29.99 -3.40
CA ASN A 93 -8.00 -29.31 -4.44
C ASN A 93 -8.39 -27.84 -4.64
N ARG A 94 -9.55 -27.38 -4.14
CA ARG A 94 -9.96 -25.97 -4.20
C ARG A 94 -9.16 -25.11 -3.22
N PHE A 95 -8.59 -25.71 -2.16
CA PHE A 95 -7.71 -25.05 -1.20
C PHE A 95 -6.31 -24.81 -1.79
N SER A 96 -6.29 -24.06 -2.89
CA SER A 96 -5.10 -23.65 -3.62
C SER A 96 -4.35 -22.54 -2.85
N PRO A 97 -3.01 -22.49 -2.92
CA PRO A 97 -2.21 -21.48 -2.23
C PRO A 97 -2.51 -20.04 -2.66
N ILE A 98 -3.11 -19.84 -3.84
CA ILE A 98 -3.36 -18.50 -4.37
C ILE A 98 -4.84 -18.13 -4.19
N HIS A 99 -5.74 -18.79 -4.92
CA HIS A 99 -7.15 -18.45 -4.95
C HIS A 99 -8.03 -19.69 -5.12
N ALA A 100 -9.25 -19.59 -4.61
CA ALA A 100 -10.33 -20.51 -4.91
C ALA A 100 -11.33 -19.82 -5.82
N THR A 101 -11.39 -20.28 -7.06
CA THR A 101 -12.25 -19.70 -8.11
C THR A 101 -13.20 -20.76 -8.64
N PRO A 102 -14.33 -20.36 -9.28
CA PRO A 102 -15.23 -21.33 -9.91
C PRO A 102 -14.55 -22.22 -10.95
N ALA A 103 -13.52 -21.72 -11.65
CA ALA A 103 -12.72 -22.51 -12.59
C ALA A 103 -11.92 -23.64 -11.91
N LEU A 104 -11.65 -23.51 -10.61
CA LEU A 104 -10.99 -24.51 -9.78
C LEU A 104 -11.99 -25.33 -8.94
N GLY A 105 -13.30 -25.09 -9.09
CA GLY A 105 -14.36 -25.80 -8.37
C GLY A 105 -14.95 -25.06 -7.15
N ALA A 106 -14.54 -23.81 -6.87
CA ALA A 106 -15.14 -23.04 -5.79
C ALA A 106 -16.62 -22.71 -6.07
N ALA A 107 -17.45 -22.64 -5.01
CA ALA A 107 -18.89 -22.37 -5.14
C ALA A 107 -19.19 -21.02 -5.79
N ASN A 108 -18.33 -20.01 -5.54
CA ASN A 108 -18.46 -18.65 -6.07
C ASN A 108 -17.09 -17.94 -6.06
N LYS A 109 -17.08 -16.62 -6.23
CA LYS A 109 -15.86 -15.78 -6.26
C LYS A 109 -15.54 -15.10 -4.91
N ASN A 110 -16.23 -15.48 -3.82
CA ASN A 110 -16.16 -14.83 -2.52
C ASN A 110 -15.39 -15.67 -1.48
N ALA A 111 -14.81 -16.80 -1.88
CA ALA A 111 -14.01 -17.64 -1.00
C ALA A 111 -12.83 -16.85 -0.41
N THR A 112 -12.57 -17.06 0.89
CA THR A 112 -11.41 -16.52 1.59
C THR A 112 -10.16 -17.11 0.96
N ALA A 113 -9.51 -16.35 0.09
CA ALA A 113 -8.29 -16.74 -0.60
C ALA A 113 -7.08 -16.75 0.35
N PRO A 114 -6.29 -17.84 0.41
CA PRO A 114 -5.07 -17.87 1.20
C PRO A 114 -4.08 -16.75 0.87
N ALA A 115 -3.95 -16.32 -0.40
CA ALA A 115 -3.06 -15.21 -0.76
C ALA A 115 -3.50 -13.84 -0.24
N ALA A 116 -4.80 -13.62 0.04
CA ALA A 116 -5.27 -12.31 0.47
C ALA A 116 -4.67 -11.90 1.82
N LEU A 117 -4.50 -12.85 2.74
CA LEU A 117 -3.84 -12.60 4.02
C LEU A 117 -2.35 -12.28 3.80
N TRP A 118 -1.67 -13.04 2.95
CA TRP A 118 -0.27 -12.78 2.60
C TRP A 118 -0.09 -11.33 2.13
N ASP A 119 -0.84 -10.91 1.12
CA ASP A 119 -0.77 -9.57 0.54
C ASP A 119 -1.04 -8.48 1.58
N GLN A 120 -2.04 -8.69 2.45
CA GLN A 120 -2.41 -7.71 3.47
C GLN A 120 -1.36 -7.58 4.57
N LEU A 121 -0.75 -8.67 5.01
CA LEU A 121 0.30 -8.60 6.02
C LEU A 121 1.57 -7.94 5.47
N TYR A 122 1.96 -8.22 4.22
CA TYR A 122 3.08 -7.51 3.59
C TYR A 122 2.76 -6.04 3.29
N TYR A 123 1.51 -5.69 2.95
CA TYR A 123 1.08 -4.30 2.85
C TYR A 123 1.26 -3.56 4.19
N GLY A 124 0.85 -4.19 5.30
CA GLY A 124 1.06 -3.66 6.65
C GLY A 124 2.54 -3.52 7.01
N ILE A 125 3.38 -4.51 6.67
CA ILE A 125 4.84 -4.46 6.86
C ILE A 125 5.46 -3.31 6.05
N SER A 126 5.05 -3.14 4.80
CA SER A 126 5.52 -2.04 3.93
C SER A 126 5.20 -0.67 4.56
N SER A 127 3.96 -0.49 5.03
CA SER A 127 3.55 0.74 5.72
C SER A 127 4.37 1.01 6.99
N CYS A 128 4.67 -0.03 7.77
CA CYS A 128 5.55 0.10 8.94
C CYS A 128 6.98 0.49 8.54
N ASN A 129 7.50 -0.05 7.44
CA ASN A 129 8.84 0.27 6.95
C ASN A 129 8.94 1.74 6.50
N ILE A 130 7.88 2.33 5.96
CA ILE A 130 7.84 3.78 5.63
C ILE A 130 7.97 4.63 6.90
N VAL A 131 7.28 4.27 7.99
CA VAL A 131 7.44 4.96 9.29
C VAL A 131 8.88 4.88 9.77
N ILE A 132 9.46 3.67 9.75
CA ILE A 132 10.83 3.43 10.23
C ILE A 132 11.86 4.22 9.39
N ALA A 133 11.68 4.27 8.07
CA ALA A 133 12.58 4.98 7.17
C ALA A 133 12.54 6.51 7.33
N ASN A 134 11.40 7.08 7.72
CA ASN A 134 11.24 8.53 7.87
C ASN A 134 11.38 9.03 9.31
N ALA A 135 11.39 8.14 10.31
CA ALA A 135 11.40 8.52 11.72
C ALA A 135 12.55 9.47 12.11
N GLU A 136 13.77 9.26 11.59
CA GLU A 136 14.94 10.09 11.90
C GLU A 136 14.84 11.53 11.36
N LYS A 137 13.93 11.81 10.42
CA LYS A 137 13.65 13.18 9.94
C LYS A 137 12.87 14.01 10.96
N ILE A 138 12.22 13.36 11.93
CA ILE A 138 11.39 14.01 12.93
C ILE A 138 12.25 14.40 14.13
N SER A 139 12.41 15.70 14.38
CA SER A 139 13.22 16.22 15.49
C SER A 139 12.59 16.00 16.86
N ASP A 140 11.25 16.05 16.95
CA ASP A 140 10.51 15.77 18.19
C ASP A 140 10.69 14.29 18.59
N GLU A 141 11.50 14.09 19.62
CA GLU A 141 11.86 12.76 20.13
C GLU A 141 10.65 11.97 20.64
N LYS A 142 9.66 12.65 21.24
CA LYS A 142 8.46 11.99 21.78
C LYS A 142 7.62 11.44 20.64
N VAL A 143 7.41 12.24 19.59
CA VAL A 143 6.69 11.83 18.38
C VAL A 143 7.42 10.69 17.69
N ARG A 144 8.74 10.86 17.44
CA ARG A 144 9.59 9.86 16.79
C ARG A 144 9.56 8.51 17.50
N LYS A 145 9.81 8.50 18.81
CA LYS A 145 9.82 7.26 19.61
C LYS A 145 8.46 6.56 19.63
N ARG A 146 7.36 7.32 19.73
CA ARG A 146 6.01 6.77 19.70
C ARG A 146 5.70 6.10 18.35
N CYS A 147 5.98 6.79 17.24
CA CYS A 147 5.73 6.25 15.90
C CYS A 147 6.55 4.98 15.65
N LEU A 148 7.84 4.98 16.02
CA LEU A 148 8.70 3.79 15.94
C LEU A 148 8.17 2.62 16.78
N ALA A 149 7.71 2.88 18.00
CA ALA A 149 7.16 1.82 18.85
C ALA A 149 5.94 1.13 18.19
N HIS A 150 5.04 1.91 17.61
CA HIS A 150 3.88 1.38 16.90
C HIS A 150 4.30 0.58 15.66
N ALA A 151 5.20 1.12 14.84
CA ALA A 151 5.67 0.48 13.63
C ALA A 151 6.40 -0.85 13.91
N TYR A 152 7.28 -0.89 14.91
CA TYR A 152 7.99 -2.13 15.26
C TYR A 152 7.05 -3.21 15.80
N PHE A 153 6.12 -2.83 16.69
CA PHE A 153 5.15 -3.78 17.22
C PHE A 153 4.27 -4.37 16.11
N LEU A 154 3.69 -3.51 15.26
CA LEU A 154 2.78 -3.97 14.19
C LEU A 154 3.52 -4.73 13.09
N ARG A 155 4.75 -4.33 12.75
CA ARG A 155 5.60 -5.10 11.83
C ARG A 155 5.89 -6.50 12.39
N GLY A 156 6.26 -6.59 13.66
CA GLY A 156 6.49 -7.87 14.34
C GLY A 156 5.23 -8.73 14.39
N TYR A 157 4.08 -8.13 14.72
CA TYR A 157 2.77 -8.81 14.69
C TYR A 157 2.47 -9.39 13.29
N ASN A 158 2.68 -8.61 12.23
CA ASN A 158 2.42 -9.08 10.87
C ASN A 158 3.33 -10.23 10.46
N TYR A 159 4.63 -10.16 10.77
CA TYR A 159 5.55 -11.27 10.54
C TYR A 159 5.18 -12.52 11.35
N TYR A 160 4.75 -12.35 12.60
CA TYR A 160 4.26 -13.45 13.42
C TYR A 160 3.04 -14.13 12.77
N ARG A 161 2.04 -13.34 12.32
CA ARG A 161 0.85 -13.89 11.65
C ARG A 161 1.19 -14.62 10.36
N LEU A 162 2.07 -14.05 9.55
CA LEU A 162 2.61 -14.69 8.35
C LEU A 162 3.26 -16.04 8.70
N THR A 163 4.15 -16.04 9.68
CA THR A 163 4.90 -17.24 10.07
C THR A 163 3.98 -18.31 10.66
N ALA A 164 3.02 -17.92 11.48
CA ALA A 164 2.05 -18.83 12.08
C ALA A 164 1.17 -19.51 11.02
N GLN A 165 0.84 -18.81 9.93
CA GLN A 165 -0.02 -19.36 8.88
C GLN A 165 0.76 -20.16 7.81
N TYR A 166 1.92 -19.66 7.38
CA TYR A 166 2.63 -20.16 6.19
C TYR A 166 3.99 -20.80 6.50
N GLY A 167 4.48 -20.71 7.73
CA GLY A 167 5.82 -21.13 8.09
C GLY A 167 6.87 -20.11 7.65
N GLY A 168 7.94 -20.54 6.96
CA GLY A 168 9.02 -19.65 6.55
C GLY A 168 8.55 -18.55 5.59
N VAL A 169 8.91 -17.30 5.88
CA VAL A 169 8.56 -16.11 5.08
C VAL A 169 9.78 -15.21 4.81
N VAL A 170 9.62 -14.22 3.92
CA VAL A 170 10.71 -13.38 3.37
C VAL A 170 10.85 -12.07 4.13
#